data_AF-E7QQJ6-F1
#
_entry.id   AF-E7QQJ6-F1
#
_cell.length_a   1.000
_cell.length_b   1.000
_cell.length_c   1.000
_cell.angle_alpha   90.00
_cell.angle_beta   90.00
_cell.angle_gamma   90.00
#
_symmetry.space_group_name_H-M   'P 1'
#
loop_
_entity.id
_entity.type
_entity.pdbx_description
1 polymer ?
#
loop_
_entity_poly.entity_id
_entity_poly.type
_entity_poly.pdbx_seq_one_letter_code
_entity_poly.pdbx_strand_id
1 'polypeptide(L)'
;MVGHALLAFGLAALVAQRFWSTERALAFGVVAGVFATVPDVDMTYAVIGLAQAGFGGVWEMTAAFWGSSHLVHRAVTHSLVVAAIAGPAFVLATRNWWQKSLSAGLLSALVWVSFVTSGFLGAGVMLVFVVVGTVAALVADSRTDLGPGALLLAVVFGLASHPFGDVFTGAPPQFFYPLDVTLLHSRITLLPDPTLNLLAIFGLELVLAWFAVSVYFHLRVGDVRKQLREHVHPRAALGAGYALAALVIPAPTLSVSYQFVFSVLAVGAVGVGPQLHPERPFPPVRFRPVRTPAAWLCTGMAAVTLGVVAYAGMYLFA
;
A
#
# COMPACT_ATOMS: atom_id res chain seq x y z
N MET A 1 2.57 -2.44 -5.51
CA MET A 1 3.71 -2.10 -4.66
C MET A 1 3.75 -3.01 -3.47
N VAL A 2 4.91 -3.36 -2.93
CA VAL A 2 5.00 -4.28 -1.80
C VAL A 2 4.95 -3.52 -0.47
N GLY A 3 3.75 -3.38 0.10
CA GLY A 3 3.53 -3.06 1.53
C GLY A 3 4.20 -1.80 2.10
N HIS A 4 4.68 -0.86 1.28
CA HIS A 4 5.48 0.29 1.73
C HIS A 4 4.75 1.14 2.77
N ALA A 5 3.44 1.34 2.62
CA ALA A 5 2.63 2.13 3.55
C ALA A 5 2.47 1.44 4.91
N LEU A 6 2.29 0.12 4.90
CA LEU A 6 2.14 -0.70 6.10
C LEU A 6 3.47 -0.82 6.84
N LEU A 7 4.58 -0.95 6.10
CA LEU A 7 5.92 -0.93 6.64
C LEU A 7 6.27 0.44 7.23
N ALA A 8 6.00 1.53 6.49
CA ALA A 8 6.22 2.89 6.95
C ALA A 8 5.44 3.17 8.23
N PHE A 9 4.14 2.83 8.26
CA PHE A 9 3.32 2.91 9.47
C PHE A 9 3.94 2.14 10.64
N GLY A 10 4.25 0.85 10.43
CA GLY A 10 4.69 -0.02 11.51
C GLY A 10 6.04 0.40 12.10
N LEU A 11 7.02 0.70 11.24
CA LEU A 11 8.34 1.15 11.69
C LEU A 11 8.28 2.51 12.38
N ALA A 12 7.59 3.48 11.78
CA ALA A 12 7.45 4.82 12.32
C ALA A 12 6.76 4.79 13.69
N ALA A 13 5.66 4.05 13.83
CA ALA A 13 4.93 3.94 15.09
C ALA A 13 5.75 3.25 16.19
N LEU A 14 6.44 2.14 15.88
CA LEU A 14 7.29 1.43 16.85
C LEU A 14 8.47 2.29 17.34
N VAL A 15 9.12 3.02 16.44
CA VAL A 15 10.23 3.90 16.81
C VAL A 15 9.70 5.07 17.65
N ALA A 16 8.59 5.69 17.23
CA ALA A 16 8.00 6.83 17.92
C ALA A 16 7.49 6.50 19.33
N GLN A 17 7.00 5.28 19.58
CA GLN A 17 6.55 4.83 20.91
C GLN A 17 7.63 4.99 21.98
N ARG A 18 8.92 4.91 21.62
CA ARG A 18 10.02 5.09 22.58
C ARG A 18 10.11 6.49 23.17
N PHE A 19 9.50 7.48 22.50
CA PHE A 19 9.64 8.89 22.84
C PHE A 19 8.31 9.55 23.17
N TRP A 20 7.18 9.01 22.70
CA TRP A 20 5.86 9.63 22.79
C TRP A 20 4.80 8.66 23.32
N SER A 21 3.64 9.22 23.71
CA SER A 21 2.46 8.43 24.04
C SER A 21 2.01 7.54 22.87
N THR A 22 1.32 6.45 23.18
CA THR A 22 0.75 5.52 22.20
C THR A 22 -0.04 6.23 21.11
N GLU A 23 -0.92 7.18 21.48
CA GLU A 23 -1.77 7.91 20.56
C GLU A 23 -0.94 8.71 19.55
N ARG A 24 0.09 9.40 20.04
CA ARG A 24 0.96 10.24 19.21
C ARG A 24 1.89 9.41 18.34
N ALA A 25 2.40 8.29 18.85
CA ALA A 25 3.18 7.33 18.07
C ALA A 25 2.36 6.71 16.93
N LEU A 26 1.10 6.33 17.20
CA LEU A 26 0.18 5.86 16.17
C LEU A 26 -0.14 6.95 15.16
N ALA A 27 -0.37 8.20 15.58
CA ALA A 27 -0.60 9.32 14.67
C ALA A 27 0.60 9.55 13.75
N PHE A 28 1.82 9.53 14.29
CA PHE A 28 3.05 9.62 13.51
C PHE A 28 3.18 8.49 12.49
N GLY A 29 2.89 7.25 12.91
CA GLY A 29 2.86 6.10 12.01
C GLY A 29 1.82 6.24 10.90
N VAL A 30 0.60 6.69 11.23
CA VAL A 30 -0.47 6.89 10.23
C VAL A 30 -0.05 7.95 9.21
N VAL A 31 0.49 9.08 9.66
CA VAL A 31 0.98 10.12 8.75
C VAL A 31 2.10 9.60 7.85
N ALA A 32 3.08 8.88 8.41
CA ALA A 32 4.14 8.25 7.61
C ALA A 32 3.59 7.26 6.57
N GLY A 33 2.65 6.40 6.97
CA GLY A 33 1.98 5.46 6.07
C GLY A 33 1.20 6.15 4.96
N VAL A 34 0.46 7.22 5.28
CA VAL A 34 -0.26 8.04 4.29
C VAL A 34 0.73 8.65 3.30
N PHE A 35 1.80 9.29 3.76
CA PHE A 35 2.80 9.87 2.87
C PHE A 35 3.53 8.83 2.02
N ALA A 36 3.67 7.60 2.52
CA ALA A 36 4.18 6.51 1.72
C ALA A 36 3.22 6.12 0.58
N THR A 37 1.90 6.32 0.70
CA THR A 37 0.93 6.11 -0.41
C THR A 37 0.76 7.29 -1.36
N VAL A 38 1.22 8.49 -1.00
CA VAL A 38 1.02 9.69 -1.84
C VAL A 38 1.58 9.52 -3.25
N PRO A 39 2.74 8.88 -3.48
CA PRO A 39 3.22 8.65 -4.84
C PRO A 39 2.33 7.73 -5.70
N ASP A 40 1.52 6.84 -5.10
CA ASP A 40 0.60 5.92 -5.80
C ASP A 40 -0.56 6.62 -6.52
N VAL A 41 -0.73 7.94 -6.29
CA VAL A 41 -1.75 8.72 -7.02
C VAL A 41 -1.43 8.84 -8.50
N ASP A 42 -0.23 8.46 -8.93
CA ASP A 42 0.05 8.24 -10.34
C ASP A 42 -0.97 7.27 -10.96
N MET A 43 -1.42 6.22 -10.26
CA MET A 43 -2.46 5.30 -10.75
C MET A 43 -3.81 5.98 -11.06
N THR A 44 -4.05 7.24 -10.65
CA THR A 44 -5.26 7.97 -11.03
C THR A 44 -5.41 8.17 -12.54
N TYR A 45 -4.32 8.19 -13.34
CA TYR A 45 -4.47 8.25 -14.80
C TYR A 45 -5.05 6.95 -15.37
N ALA A 46 -4.97 5.83 -14.66
CA ALA A 46 -5.58 4.58 -15.11
C ALA A 46 -7.13 4.70 -15.13
N VAL A 47 -7.70 5.62 -14.34
CA VAL A 47 -9.12 6.04 -14.43
C VAL A 47 -9.39 6.81 -15.72
N ILE A 48 -8.44 7.63 -16.20
CA ILE A 48 -8.54 8.30 -17.50
C ILE A 48 -8.46 7.27 -18.64
N GLY A 49 -7.55 6.29 -18.54
CA GLY A 49 -7.48 5.17 -19.48
C GLY A 49 -8.77 4.35 -19.54
N LEU A 50 -9.40 4.12 -18.38
CA LEU A 50 -10.72 3.50 -18.27
C LEU A 50 -11.83 4.35 -18.92
N ALA A 51 -11.82 5.66 -18.71
CA ALA A 51 -12.78 6.58 -19.32
C ALA A 51 -12.64 6.64 -20.85
N GLN A 52 -11.42 6.46 -21.38
CA GLN A 52 -11.15 6.39 -22.82
C GLN A 52 -11.53 5.05 -23.45
N ALA A 53 -11.49 3.95 -22.69
CA ALA A 53 -11.87 2.61 -23.15
C ALA A 53 -13.40 2.46 -23.39
N GLY A 54 -14.21 3.38 -22.86
CA GLY A 54 -15.67 3.33 -22.95
C GLY A 54 -16.28 2.17 -22.13
N PHE A 55 -17.56 1.86 -22.36
CA PHE A 55 -18.28 0.77 -21.69
C PHE A 55 -18.03 -0.60 -22.36
N GLY A 56 -16.77 -0.95 -22.62
CA GLY A 56 -16.40 -2.32 -23.05
C GLY A 56 -16.70 -3.37 -21.97
N GLY A 57 -16.44 -4.64 -22.25
CA GLY A 57 -16.57 -5.69 -21.23
C GLY A 57 -15.63 -5.44 -20.02
N VAL A 58 -15.97 -5.93 -18.81
CA VAL A 58 -15.16 -5.75 -17.58
C VAL A 58 -13.68 -6.12 -17.81
N TRP A 59 -13.41 -7.12 -18.65
CA TRP A 59 -12.06 -7.56 -18.98
C TRP A 59 -11.29 -6.61 -19.92
N GLU A 60 -11.97 -5.97 -20.87
CA GLU A 60 -11.36 -4.96 -21.76
C GLU A 60 -11.06 -3.68 -21.01
N MET A 61 -12.00 -3.23 -20.17
CA MET A 61 -11.81 -2.11 -19.25
C MET A 61 -10.62 -2.37 -18.31
N THR A 62 -10.51 -3.59 -17.78
CA THR A 62 -9.37 -4.01 -16.94
C THR A 62 -8.07 -4.00 -17.74
N ALA A 63 -8.06 -4.57 -18.96
CA ALA A 63 -6.88 -4.57 -19.82
C ALA A 63 -6.43 -3.15 -20.21
N ALA A 64 -7.36 -2.21 -20.46
CA ALA A 64 -7.05 -0.82 -20.76
C ALA A 64 -6.52 -0.05 -19.54
N PHE A 65 -7.12 -0.26 -18.37
CA PHE A 65 -6.64 0.26 -17.09
C PHE A 65 -5.18 -0.17 -16.83
N TRP A 66 -4.87 -1.45 -16.98
CA TRP A 66 -3.51 -1.95 -16.75
C TRP A 66 -2.55 -1.65 -17.92
N GLY A 67 -3.00 -1.68 -19.16
CA GLY A 67 -2.17 -1.31 -20.32
C GLY A 67 -1.69 0.14 -20.22
N SER A 68 -2.59 1.06 -19.85
CA SER A 68 -2.20 2.44 -19.53
C SER A 68 -1.32 2.50 -18.29
N SER A 69 -1.59 1.68 -17.24
CA SER A 69 -0.76 1.64 -16.03
C SER A 69 0.71 1.29 -16.29
N HIS A 70 1.02 0.58 -17.38
CA HIS A 70 2.40 0.25 -17.79
C HIS A 70 3.08 1.36 -18.60
N LEU A 71 2.33 2.26 -19.24
CA LEU A 71 2.85 3.27 -20.17
C LEU A 71 3.23 4.60 -19.49
N VAL A 72 2.81 4.86 -18.26
CA VAL A 72 2.97 6.17 -17.60
C VAL A 72 3.55 6.09 -16.19
N HIS A 73 4.89 6.03 -16.15
CA HIS A 73 5.82 6.52 -15.13
C HIS A 73 5.55 6.32 -13.63
N ARG A 74 5.99 5.15 -13.13
CA ARG A 74 6.60 4.97 -11.79
C ARG A 74 7.95 5.71 -11.60
N ALA A 75 8.26 6.68 -12.47
CA ALA A 75 9.55 7.37 -12.47
C ALA A 75 9.49 8.69 -11.70
N VAL A 76 8.43 9.47 -11.94
CA VAL A 76 8.35 10.87 -11.53
C VAL A 76 8.10 10.98 -10.01
N THR A 77 7.15 10.21 -9.48
CA THR A 77 6.74 10.29 -8.06
C THR A 77 7.55 9.38 -7.14
N HIS A 78 8.31 8.42 -7.69
CA HIS A 78 9.12 7.45 -6.94
C HIS A 78 10.60 7.84 -6.86
N SER A 79 10.85 9.14 -6.71
CA SER A 79 12.18 9.71 -6.65
C SER A 79 12.52 10.18 -5.24
N LEU A 80 13.72 9.83 -4.77
CA LEU A 80 14.28 10.32 -3.52
C LEU A 80 14.61 11.83 -3.60
N VAL A 81 14.95 12.32 -4.80
CA VAL A 81 15.17 13.76 -5.04
C VAL A 81 13.85 14.52 -4.89
N VAL A 82 12.78 13.99 -5.49
CA VAL A 82 11.44 14.56 -5.34
C VAL A 82 10.99 14.50 -3.88
N ALA A 83 11.17 13.37 -3.18
CA ALA A 83 10.84 13.24 -1.77
C ALA A 83 11.58 14.26 -0.88
N ALA A 84 12.87 14.49 -1.14
CA ALA A 84 13.70 15.43 -0.39
C ALA A 84 13.26 16.90 -0.54
N ILE A 85 12.65 17.25 -1.68
CA ILE A 85 12.14 18.62 -1.94
C ILE A 85 10.68 18.75 -1.52
N ALA A 86 9.84 17.80 -1.94
CA ALA A 86 8.41 17.80 -1.70
C ALA A 86 8.08 17.66 -0.21
N GLY A 87 8.81 16.83 0.53
CA GLY A 87 8.56 16.61 1.96
C GLY A 87 8.61 17.89 2.79
N PRO A 88 9.73 18.65 2.78
CA PRO A 88 9.79 19.96 3.40
C PRO A 88 8.75 20.94 2.86
N ALA A 89 8.53 20.97 1.54
CA ALA A 89 7.55 21.87 0.94
C ALA A 89 6.13 21.63 1.47
N PHE A 90 5.69 20.37 1.56
CA PHE A 90 4.39 20.02 2.14
C PHE A 90 4.23 20.51 3.58
N VAL A 91 5.27 20.43 4.41
CA VAL A 91 5.24 20.97 5.78
C VAL A 91 5.22 22.49 5.79
N LEU A 92 5.96 23.15 4.90
CA LEU A 92 5.96 24.61 4.77
C LEU A 92 4.59 25.15 4.36
N ALA A 93 3.80 24.38 3.58
CA ALA A 93 2.43 24.73 3.20
C ALA A 93 1.48 24.91 4.39
N THR A 94 1.79 24.31 5.55
CA THR A 94 0.94 24.40 6.75
C THR A 94 1.26 25.60 7.65
N ARG A 95 2.23 26.45 7.25
CA ARG A 95 2.80 27.47 8.12
C ARG A 95 2.41 28.91 7.73
N ASN A 96 3.26 29.88 8.09
CA ASN A 96 2.99 31.30 7.82
C ASN A 96 3.05 31.61 6.31
N TRP A 97 2.63 32.81 5.94
CA TRP A 97 2.46 33.17 4.53
C TRP A 97 3.77 33.15 3.73
N TRP A 98 4.91 33.50 4.33
CA TRP A 98 6.22 33.43 3.67
C TRP A 98 6.62 31.99 3.35
N GLN A 99 6.42 31.08 4.31
CA GLN A 99 6.69 29.65 4.15
C GLN A 99 5.73 29.01 3.15
N LYS A 100 4.46 29.45 3.13
CA LYS A 100 3.49 29.05 2.10
C LYS A 100 3.92 29.49 0.70
N SER A 101 4.41 30.72 0.53
CA SER A 101 4.95 31.18 -0.74
C SER A 101 6.17 30.36 -1.18
N LEU A 102 7.08 30.05 -0.24
CA LEU A 102 8.23 29.18 -0.53
C LEU A 102 7.78 27.77 -0.94
N SER A 103 6.82 27.18 -0.22
CA SER A 103 6.20 25.91 -0.58
C SER A 103 5.62 25.95 -1.99
N ALA A 104 4.82 26.98 -2.31
CA ALA A 104 4.21 27.12 -3.63
C ALA A 104 5.28 27.21 -4.72
N GLY A 105 6.37 27.95 -4.48
CA GLY A 105 7.51 28.03 -5.38
C GLY A 105 8.20 26.67 -5.60
N LEU A 106 8.52 25.94 -4.53
CA LEU A 106 9.16 24.62 -4.61
C LEU A 106 8.28 23.58 -5.33
N LEU A 107 7.00 23.52 -4.97
CA LEU A 107 6.06 22.56 -5.56
C LEU A 107 5.78 22.89 -7.03
N SER A 108 5.64 24.17 -7.38
CA SER A 108 5.50 24.61 -8.77
C SER A 108 6.76 24.30 -9.59
N ALA A 109 7.94 24.46 -8.99
CA ALA A 109 9.20 24.08 -9.64
C ALA A 109 9.27 22.57 -9.93
N LEU A 110 8.80 21.71 -9.02
CA LEU A 110 8.72 20.26 -9.27
C LEU A 110 7.81 19.93 -10.46
N VAL A 111 6.63 20.57 -10.54
CA VAL A 111 5.72 20.41 -11.68
C VAL A 111 6.37 20.90 -12.97
N TRP A 112 7.04 22.05 -12.94
CA TRP A 112 7.74 22.61 -14.09
C TRP A 112 8.89 21.72 -14.57
N VAL A 113 9.74 21.23 -13.65
CA VAL A 113 10.82 20.30 -13.98
C VAL A 113 10.26 19.00 -14.58
N SER A 114 9.13 18.52 -14.05
CA SER A 114 8.46 17.33 -14.59
C SER A 114 7.89 17.57 -15.99
N PHE A 115 7.38 18.78 -16.25
CA PHE A 115 6.96 19.19 -17.58
C PHE A 115 8.13 19.21 -18.58
N VAL A 116 9.25 19.83 -18.21
CA VAL A 116 10.41 19.97 -19.10
C VAL A 116 11.05 18.62 -19.42
N THR A 117 11.06 17.69 -18.46
CA THR A 117 11.75 16.39 -18.59
C THR A 117 10.85 15.26 -19.09
N SER A 118 9.54 15.33 -18.82
CA SER A 118 8.59 14.23 -19.08
C SER A 118 7.30 14.69 -19.77
N GLY A 119 7.25 15.95 -20.24
CA GLY A 119 6.13 16.53 -20.97
C GLY A 119 4.87 16.76 -20.12
N PHE A 120 3.74 17.01 -20.79
CA PHE A 120 2.45 17.28 -20.14
C PHE A 120 2.00 16.17 -19.19
N LEU A 121 2.32 14.93 -19.52
CA LEU A 121 1.93 13.77 -18.73
C LEU A 121 2.67 13.73 -17.38
N GLY A 122 3.99 13.92 -17.40
CA GLY A 122 4.78 14.03 -16.17
C GLY A 122 4.36 15.24 -15.32
N ALA A 123 4.04 16.37 -15.96
CA ALA A 123 3.50 17.54 -15.27
C ALA A 123 2.16 17.26 -14.60
N GLY A 124 1.24 16.56 -15.28
CA GLY A 124 -0.06 16.18 -14.75
C GLY A 124 0.04 15.24 -13.55
N VAL A 125 0.85 14.19 -13.64
CA VAL A 125 1.10 13.27 -12.52
C VAL A 125 1.73 14.00 -11.34
N MET A 126 2.75 14.83 -11.58
CA MET A 126 3.38 15.63 -10.53
C MET A 126 2.39 16.61 -9.88
N LEU A 127 1.49 17.22 -10.66
CA LEU A 127 0.46 18.11 -10.13
C LEU A 127 -0.49 17.38 -9.18
N VAL A 128 -0.97 16.18 -9.55
CA VAL A 128 -1.83 15.36 -8.67
C VAL A 128 -1.09 14.98 -7.40
N PHE A 129 0.17 14.54 -7.52
CA PHE A 129 1.06 14.25 -6.39
C PHE A 129 1.19 15.46 -5.45
N VAL A 130 1.47 16.65 -6.00
CA VAL A 130 1.60 17.89 -5.24
C VAL A 130 0.31 18.25 -4.51
N VAL A 131 -0.83 18.15 -5.18
CA VAL A 131 -2.15 18.44 -4.59
C VAL A 131 -2.45 17.48 -3.45
N VAL A 132 -2.32 16.17 -3.68
CA VAL A 132 -2.62 15.15 -2.68
C VAL A 132 -1.68 15.23 -1.49
N GLY A 133 -0.37 15.39 -1.72
CA GLY A 133 0.61 15.55 -0.65
C GLY A 133 0.37 16.81 0.19
N THR A 134 -0.02 17.92 -0.44
CA THR A 134 -0.37 19.16 0.27
C THR A 134 -1.64 18.98 1.11
N VAL A 135 -2.68 18.36 0.55
CA VAL A 135 -3.91 18.05 1.30
C VAL A 135 -3.61 17.12 2.48
N ALA A 136 -2.82 16.08 2.28
CA ALA A 136 -2.41 15.17 3.34
C ALA A 136 -1.66 15.90 4.46
N ALA A 137 -0.76 16.84 4.15
CA ALA A 137 -0.04 17.64 5.14
C ALA A 137 -0.98 18.57 5.92
N LEU A 138 -1.90 19.26 5.24
CA LEU A 138 -2.89 20.13 5.88
C LEU A 138 -3.84 19.34 6.80
N VAL A 139 -4.27 18.16 6.36
CA VAL A 139 -5.08 17.25 7.18
C VAL A 139 -4.28 16.75 8.37
N ALA A 140 -3.03 16.35 8.20
CA ALA A 140 -2.18 15.89 9.30
C ALA A 140 -1.94 17.00 10.34
N ASP A 141 -1.59 18.22 9.90
CA ASP A 141 -1.34 19.38 10.78
C ASP A 141 -2.61 19.82 11.54
N SER A 142 -3.80 19.65 10.94
CA SER A 142 -5.08 19.99 11.58
C SER A 142 -5.69 18.88 12.44
N ARG A 143 -5.31 17.61 12.23
CA ARG A 143 -5.93 16.45 12.90
C ARG A 143 -5.01 15.75 13.90
N THR A 144 -3.76 16.17 14.01
CA THR A 144 -2.77 15.57 14.92
C THR A 144 -2.11 16.63 15.78
N ASP A 145 -1.48 16.21 16.88
CA ASP A 145 -0.66 17.06 17.76
C ASP A 145 0.83 17.07 17.34
N LEU A 146 1.13 16.61 16.11
CA LEU A 146 2.49 16.54 15.61
C LEU A 146 3.03 17.94 15.33
N GLY A 147 4.06 18.34 16.08
CA GLY A 147 4.80 19.57 15.80
C GLY A 147 5.50 19.53 14.43
N PRO A 148 5.97 20.68 13.91
CA PRO A 148 6.53 20.80 12.56
C PRO A 148 7.65 19.80 12.24
N GLY A 149 8.57 19.59 13.19
CA GLY A 149 9.67 18.64 13.02
C GLY A 149 9.21 17.19 12.96
N ALA A 150 8.23 16.81 13.78
CA ALA A 150 7.67 15.46 13.73
C ALA A 150 6.90 15.22 12.43
N LEU A 151 6.10 16.20 11.99
CA LEU A 151 5.40 16.13 10.71
C LEU A 151 6.40 15.99 9.56
N LEU A 152 7.47 16.77 9.55
CA LEU A 152 8.54 16.68 8.54
C LEU A 152 9.18 15.29 8.49
N LEU A 153 9.53 14.74 9.65
CA LEU A 153 10.12 13.40 9.72
C LEU A 153 9.16 12.33 9.19
N ALA A 154 7.88 12.38 9.57
CA ALA A 154 6.87 11.44 9.09
C ALA A 154 6.69 11.53 7.57
N VAL A 155 6.57 12.75 7.04
CA VAL A 155 6.40 13.03 5.62
C VAL A 155 7.59 12.51 4.82
N VAL A 156 8.81 12.91 5.20
CA VAL A 156 10.04 12.52 4.49
C VAL A 156 10.26 11.02 4.59
N PHE A 157 10.06 10.41 5.76
CA PHE A 157 10.19 8.96 5.92
C PHE A 157 9.18 8.21 5.06
N GLY A 158 7.91 8.63 5.04
CA GLY A 158 6.87 8.06 4.19
C GLY A 158 7.26 8.11 2.72
N LEU A 159 7.53 9.31 2.20
CA LEU A 159 7.90 9.52 0.79
C LEU A 159 9.19 8.78 0.41
N ALA A 160 10.22 8.80 1.25
CA ALA A 160 11.50 8.16 0.96
C ALA A 160 11.44 6.63 1.04
N SER A 161 10.53 6.07 1.84
CA SER A 161 10.36 4.61 1.94
C SER A 161 9.66 4.01 0.71
N HIS A 162 8.89 4.82 -0.01
CA HIS A 162 8.01 4.36 -1.08
C HIS A 162 8.76 3.66 -2.24
N PRO A 163 9.82 4.23 -2.85
CA PRO A 163 10.47 3.62 -4.01
C PRO A 163 11.00 2.21 -3.72
N PHE A 164 11.43 1.94 -2.48
CA PHE A 164 11.95 0.63 -2.09
C PHE A 164 10.90 -0.47 -2.09
N GLY A 165 9.62 -0.15 -1.87
CA GLY A 165 8.54 -1.13 -1.97
C GLY A 165 8.28 -1.61 -3.40
N ASP A 166 8.82 -0.90 -4.39
CA ASP A 166 8.50 -1.12 -5.80
C ASP A 166 9.58 -1.82 -6.61
N VAL A 167 10.74 -2.09 -5.99
CA VAL A 167 11.86 -2.81 -6.60
C VAL A 167 11.52 -4.24 -7.03
N PHE A 168 10.47 -4.85 -6.47
CA PHE A 168 10.07 -6.24 -6.74
C PHE A 168 9.05 -6.37 -7.88
N THR A 169 8.30 -5.31 -8.17
CA THR A 169 7.22 -5.34 -9.17
C THR A 169 7.64 -4.61 -10.44
N GLY A 170 6.79 -4.59 -11.47
CA GLY A 170 6.94 -3.75 -12.69
C GLY A 170 8.37 -3.47 -13.19
N ALA A 171 8.59 -2.23 -13.61
CA ALA A 171 9.92 -1.69 -13.90
C ALA A 171 10.50 -1.02 -12.63
N PRO A 172 11.83 -1.02 -12.43
CA PRO A 172 12.45 -0.37 -11.28
C PRO A 172 12.14 1.13 -11.17
N PRO A 173 12.01 1.65 -9.94
CA PRO A 173 11.89 3.09 -9.71
C PRO A 173 13.09 3.87 -10.24
N GLN A 174 12.85 5.07 -10.77
CA GLN A 174 13.90 6.04 -11.05
C GLN A 174 14.25 6.83 -9.77
N PHE A 175 15.03 6.20 -8.89
CA PHE A 175 15.37 6.74 -7.56
C PHE A 175 15.89 8.19 -7.56
N PHE A 176 16.57 8.60 -8.63
CA PHE A 176 17.21 9.92 -8.73
C PHE A 176 16.58 10.85 -9.77
N TYR A 177 15.40 10.51 -10.32
CA TYR A 177 14.69 11.40 -11.24
C TYR A 177 14.61 12.84 -10.67
N PRO A 178 14.89 13.88 -11.47
CA PRO A 178 15.09 13.88 -12.93
C PRO A 178 16.54 13.65 -13.38
N LEU A 179 17.45 13.29 -12.47
CA LEU A 179 18.83 12.99 -12.80
C LEU A 179 18.91 11.64 -13.50
N ASP A 180 19.71 11.57 -14.57
CA ASP A 180 19.95 10.34 -15.34
C ASP A 180 20.96 9.43 -14.61
N VAL A 181 20.57 8.97 -13.42
CA VAL A 181 21.36 8.06 -12.58
C VAL A 181 20.53 6.81 -12.30
N THR A 182 20.97 5.68 -12.85
CA THR A 182 20.29 4.39 -12.68
C THR A 182 20.90 3.61 -11.52
N LEU A 183 20.11 3.35 -10.48
CA LEU A 183 20.52 2.51 -9.35
C LEU A 183 20.24 1.01 -9.61
N LEU A 184 19.09 0.71 -10.21
CA LEU A 184 18.64 -0.65 -10.51
C LEU A 184 18.20 -0.73 -11.98
N HIS A 185 18.87 -1.60 -12.76
CA HIS A 185 18.55 -1.82 -14.16
C HIS A 185 17.38 -2.77 -14.39
N SER A 186 17.11 -3.65 -13.42
CA SER A 186 16.02 -4.62 -13.48
C SER A 186 15.41 -4.81 -12.10
N ARG A 187 14.15 -5.28 -12.08
CA ARG A 187 13.46 -5.58 -10.83
C ARG A 187 14.17 -6.71 -10.08
N ILE A 188 14.08 -6.68 -8.76
CA ILE A 188 14.58 -7.77 -7.91
C ILE A 188 13.63 -8.96 -8.06
N THR A 189 14.19 -10.08 -8.50
CA THR A 189 13.49 -11.36 -8.63
C THR A 189 13.91 -12.27 -7.48
N LEU A 190 12.95 -12.70 -6.66
CA LEU A 190 13.19 -13.54 -5.47
C LEU A 190 13.36 -15.01 -5.85
N LEU A 191 12.57 -15.48 -6.82
CA LEU A 191 12.57 -16.88 -7.26
C LEU A 191 12.60 -16.96 -8.80
N PRO A 192 13.28 -17.96 -9.39
CA PRO A 192 13.38 -18.08 -10.84
C PRO A 192 12.06 -18.45 -11.52
N ASP A 193 11.20 -19.22 -10.83
CA ASP A 193 9.87 -19.55 -11.32
C ASP A 193 8.95 -18.32 -11.27
N PRO A 194 8.33 -17.89 -12.40
CA PRO A 194 7.53 -16.67 -12.45
C PRO A 194 6.32 -16.66 -11.50
N THR A 195 5.70 -17.80 -11.28
CA THR A 195 4.52 -17.93 -10.41
C THR A 195 4.94 -17.93 -8.95
N LEU A 196 5.94 -18.73 -8.57
CA LEU A 196 6.47 -18.72 -7.21
C LEU A 196 7.06 -17.35 -6.87
N ASN A 197 7.69 -16.64 -7.82
CA ASN A 197 8.16 -15.28 -7.60
C ASN A 197 7.02 -14.30 -7.29
N LEU A 198 5.92 -14.36 -8.06
CA LEU A 198 4.71 -13.58 -7.76
C LEU A 198 4.17 -13.90 -6.37
N LEU A 199 4.05 -15.18 -6.02
CA LEU A 199 3.56 -15.63 -4.72
C LEU A 199 4.49 -15.21 -3.57
N ALA A 200 5.80 -15.24 -3.77
CA ALA A 200 6.78 -14.78 -2.78
C ALA A 200 6.68 -13.27 -2.54
N ILE A 201 6.54 -12.48 -3.62
CA ILE A 201 6.36 -11.02 -3.54
C ILE A 201 5.04 -10.68 -2.83
N PHE A 202 3.94 -11.36 -3.19
CA PHE A 202 2.65 -11.19 -2.51
C PHE A 202 2.70 -11.64 -1.05
N GLY A 203 3.42 -12.73 -0.77
CA GLY A 203 3.68 -13.20 0.59
C GLY A 203 4.43 -12.17 1.43
N LEU A 204 5.42 -11.49 0.85
CA LEU A 204 6.12 -10.39 1.52
C LEU A 204 5.15 -9.24 1.86
N GLU A 205 4.26 -8.88 0.94
CA GLU A 205 3.22 -7.87 1.19
C GLU A 205 2.29 -8.29 2.34
N LEU A 206 1.88 -9.56 2.39
CA LEU A 206 1.08 -10.10 3.50
C LEU A 206 1.84 -10.07 4.83
N VAL A 207 3.14 -10.39 4.84
CA VAL A 207 3.97 -10.30 6.04
C VAL A 207 4.02 -8.86 6.56
N LEU A 208 4.19 -7.88 5.66
CA LEU A 208 4.18 -6.46 6.03
C LEU A 208 2.81 -6.00 6.54
N ALA A 209 1.72 -6.54 5.98
CA ALA A 209 0.38 -6.28 6.48
C ALA A 209 0.16 -6.84 7.89
N TRP A 210 0.57 -8.09 8.13
CA TRP A 210 0.52 -8.69 9.47
C TRP A 210 1.43 -7.97 10.46
N PHE A 211 2.58 -7.48 10.01
CA PHE A 211 3.47 -6.63 10.81
C PHE A 211 2.75 -5.35 11.25
N ALA A 212 2.11 -4.61 10.34
CA ALA A 212 1.36 -3.40 10.70
C ALA A 212 0.21 -3.66 11.69
N VAL A 213 -0.58 -4.73 11.48
CA VAL A 213 -1.64 -5.14 12.42
C VAL A 213 -1.06 -5.50 13.79
N SER A 214 0.07 -6.20 13.81
CA SER A 214 0.77 -6.58 15.04
C SER A 214 1.28 -5.35 15.80
N VAL A 215 1.84 -4.37 15.10
CA VAL A 215 2.25 -3.09 15.69
C VAL A 215 1.07 -2.35 16.29
N TYR A 216 -0.05 -2.28 15.57
CA TYR A 216 -1.27 -1.65 16.07
C TYR A 216 -1.74 -2.30 17.39
N PHE A 217 -1.84 -3.63 17.43
CA PHE A 217 -2.25 -4.34 18.65
C PHE A 217 -1.22 -4.25 19.77
N HIS A 218 0.07 -4.29 19.44
CA HIS A 218 1.15 -4.13 20.41
C HIS A 218 1.04 -2.79 21.14
N LEU A 219 0.85 -1.71 20.38
CA LEU A 219 0.77 -0.35 20.93
C LEU A 219 -0.53 -0.10 21.71
N ARG A 220 -1.65 -0.68 21.27
CA ARG A 220 -2.97 -0.47 21.90
C ARG A 220 -3.25 -1.36 23.12
N VAL A 221 -2.82 -2.62 23.10
CA VAL A 221 -3.26 -3.65 24.06
C VAL A 221 -2.12 -4.51 24.61
N GLY A 222 -0.98 -4.57 23.92
CA GLY A 222 0.24 -5.27 24.38
C GLY A 222 0.32 -6.75 23.98
N ASP A 223 -0.69 -7.57 24.28
CA ASP A 223 -0.68 -9.01 23.96
C ASP A 223 -1.17 -9.29 22.53
N VAL A 224 -0.25 -9.11 21.57
CA VAL A 224 -0.51 -9.32 20.14
C VAL A 224 -1.06 -10.70 19.85
N ARG A 225 -0.53 -11.76 20.47
CA ARG A 225 -0.92 -13.14 20.19
C ARG A 225 -2.36 -13.38 20.60
N LYS A 226 -2.75 -12.92 21.79
CA LYS A 226 -4.13 -13.01 22.27
C LYS A 226 -5.06 -12.20 21.37
N GLN A 227 -4.68 -10.97 21.03
CA GLN A 227 -5.49 -10.11 20.15
C GLN A 227 -5.74 -10.75 18.79
N LEU A 228 -4.70 -11.29 18.13
CA LEU A 228 -4.87 -11.97 16.85
C LEU A 228 -5.80 -13.19 16.95
N ARG A 229 -5.68 -13.99 18.02
CA ARG A 229 -6.55 -15.16 18.25
C ARG A 229 -8.01 -14.78 18.47
N GLU A 230 -8.25 -13.66 19.15
CA GLU A 230 -9.61 -13.15 19.42
C GLU A 230 -10.24 -12.50 18.17
N HIS A 231 -9.43 -12.01 17.22
CA HIS A 231 -9.89 -11.29 16.04
C HIS A 231 -9.89 -12.12 14.74
N VAL A 232 -9.34 -13.33 14.73
CA VAL A 232 -9.39 -14.25 13.57
C VAL A 232 -10.48 -15.30 13.78
N HIS A 233 -11.51 -15.25 12.94
CA HIS A 233 -12.61 -16.22 12.99
C HIS A 233 -12.26 -17.51 12.22
N PRO A 234 -12.70 -18.71 12.67
CA PRO A 234 -12.44 -19.99 12.00
C PRO A 234 -12.84 -20.05 10.52
N ARG A 235 -13.79 -19.21 10.10
CA ARG A 235 -14.22 -19.07 8.69
C ARG A 235 -13.09 -18.66 7.75
N ALA A 236 -11.99 -18.11 8.25
CA ALA A 236 -10.79 -17.87 7.45
C ALA A 236 -10.33 -19.14 6.71
N ALA A 237 -10.61 -20.33 7.26
CA ALA A 237 -10.34 -21.62 6.62
C ALA A 237 -11.00 -21.77 5.23
N LEU A 238 -12.10 -21.07 4.94
CA LEU A 238 -12.72 -21.04 3.61
C LEU A 238 -11.74 -20.54 2.54
N GLY A 239 -10.75 -19.72 2.92
CA GLY A 239 -9.72 -19.26 2.00
C GLY A 239 -8.88 -20.38 1.40
N ALA A 240 -8.71 -21.51 2.10
CA ALA A 240 -7.99 -22.67 1.58
C ALA A 240 -8.63 -23.26 0.30
N GLY A 241 -9.94 -23.01 0.08
CA GLY A 241 -10.62 -23.39 -1.16
C GLY A 241 -10.03 -22.74 -2.42
N TYR A 242 -9.29 -21.63 -2.27
CA TYR A 242 -8.57 -20.98 -3.37
C TYR A 242 -7.50 -21.87 -4.02
N ALA A 243 -7.07 -22.96 -3.37
CA ALA A 243 -6.20 -23.96 -3.99
C ALA A 243 -6.76 -24.53 -5.30
N LEU A 244 -8.08 -24.63 -5.44
CA LEU A 244 -8.72 -25.12 -6.67
C LEU A 244 -8.43 -24.22 -7.88
N ALA A 245 -8.15 -22.94 -7.67
CA ALA A 245 -7.77 -22.03 -8.74
C ALA A 245 -6.48 -22.48 -9.45
N ALA A 246 -5.54 -23.11 -8.74
CA ALA A 246 -4.31 -23.61 -9.34
C ALA A 246 -4.55 -24.74 -10.38
N LEU A 247 -5.72 -25.39 -10.35
CA LEU A 247 -6.08 -26.49 -11.25
C LEU A 247 -6.81 -26.01 -12.51
N VAL A 248 -7.45 -24.84 -12.45
CA VAL A 248 -8.37 -24.37 -13.51
C VAL A 248 -8.01 -23.01 -14.10
N ILE A 249 -7.15 -22.25 -13.43
CA ILE A 249 -6.66 -20.95 -13.87
C ILE A 249 -5.20 -21.10 -14.31
N PRO A 250 -4.80 -20.54 -15.46
CA PRO A 250 -3.39 -20.47 -15.85
C PRO A 250 -2.53 -19.88 -14.74
N ALA A 251 -1.34 -20.46 -14.55
CA ALA A 251 -0.42 -20.03 -13.50
C ALA A 251 -0.08 -18.54 -13.64
N PRO A 252 -0.37 -17.71 -12.61
CA PRO A 252 -0.23 -16.27 -12.73
C PRO A 252 1.24 -15.87 -12.67
N THR A 253 1.58 -14.78 -13.33
CA THR A 253 2.92 -14.19 -13.32
C THR A 253 2.81 -12.69 -13.07
N LEU A 254 3.93 -12.00 -12.86
CA LEU A 254 3.93 -10.55 -12.64
C LEU A 254 3.27 -9.76 -13.79
N SER A 255 3.36 -10.23 -15.05
CA SER A 255 2.79 -9.54 -16.21
C SER A 255 1.26 -9.56 -16.26
N VAL A 256 0.62 -10.51 -15.58
CA VAL A 256 -0.84 -10.64 -15.46
C VAL A 256 -1.28 -10.74 -14.00
N SER A 257 -0.49 -10.14 -13.10
CA SER A 257 -0.67 -10.24 -11.65
C SER A 257 -2.04 -9.78 -11.17
N TYR A 258 -2.67 -8.83 -11.87
CA TYR A 258 -4.00 -8.32 -11.52
C TYR A 258 -5.06 -9.43 -11.47
N GLN A 259 -4.99 -10.45 -12.32
CA GLN A 259 -5.97 -11.56 -12.33
C GLN A 259 -5.89 -12.35 -11.02
N PHE A 260 -4.67 -12.66 -10.58
CA PHE A 260 -4.42 -13.31 -9.30
C PHE A 260 -4.77 -12.41 -8.11
N VAL A 261 -4.35 -11.14 -8.14
CA VAL A 261 -4.57 -10.21 -7.02
C VAL A 261 -6.06 -9.97 -6.80
N PHE A 262 -6.85 -9.71 -7.85
CA PHE A 262 -8.29 -9.49 -7.69
C PHE A 262 -9.03 -10.74 -7.18
N SER A 263 -8.70 -11.92 -7.71
CA SER A 263 -9.35 -13.16 -7.32
C SER A 263 -8.98 -13.57 -5.89
N VAL A 264 -7.71 -13.43 -5.48
CA VAL A 264 -7.29 -13.73 -4.11
C VAL A 264 -7.81 -12.69 -3.12
N LEU A 265 -7.88 -11.40 -3.49
CA LEU A 265 -8.47 -10.37 -2.62
C LEU A 265 -9.98 -10.57 -2.42
N ALA A 266 -10.69 -11.11 -3.42
CA ALA A 266 -12.09 -11.48 -3.27
C ALA A 266 -12.30 -12.54 -2.17
N VAL A 267 -11.32 -13.43 -1.94
CA VAL A 267 -11.31 -14.36 -0.79
C VAL A 267 -11.32 -13.61 0.54
N GLY A 268 -10.70 -12.42 0.61
CA GLY A 268 -10.73 -11.55 1.77
C GLY A 268 -12.14 -11.12 2.21
N ALA A 269 -13.14 -11.16 1.31
CA ALA A 269 -14.54 -10.89 1.64
C ALA A 269 -15.12 -11.87 2.67
N VAL A 270 -14.49 -13.03 2.88
CA VAL A 270 -14.77 -13.95 4.00
C VAL A 270 -14.71 -13.23 5.36
N GLY A 271 -13.89 -12.18 5.48
CA GLY A 271 -13.82 -11.33 6.66
C GLY A 271 -15.09 -10.51 6.94
N VAL A 272 -15.87 -10.17 5.92
CA VAL A 272 -17.10 -9.35 6.05
C VAL A 272 -18.37 -10.19 5.93
N GLY A 273 -18.29 -11.36 5.27
CA GLY A 273 -19.45 -12.18 4.92
C GLY A 273 -20.38 -12.53 6.11
N PRO A 274 -21.69 -12.66 5.88
CA PRO A 274 -22.63 -13.03 6.93
C PRO A 274 -22.28 -14.40 7.52
N GLN A 275 -22.48 -14.56 8.84
CA GLN A 275 -22.40 -15.88 9.46
C GLN A 275 -23.54 -16.74 8.93
N LEU A 276 -23.23 -17.69 8.05
CA LEU A 276 -24.21 -18.62 7.48
C LEU A 276 -24.70 -19.69 8.48
N HIS A 277 -24.07 -19.77 9.66
CA HIS A 277 -24.47 -20.67 10.73
C HIS A 277 -25.04 -19.88 11.91
N PRO A 278 -26.34 -20.07 12.22
CA PRO A 278 -26.87 -19.72 13.54
C PRO A 278 -26.08 -20.51 14.58
N GLU A 279 -25.72 -19.86 15.68
CA GLU A 279 -24.97 -20.47 16.79
C GLU A 279 -25.61 -21.81 17.18
N ARG A 280 -24.97 -22.93 16.81
CA ARG A 280 -25.34 -24.22 17.38
C ARG A 280 -24.88 -24.23 18.84
N PRO A 281 -25.72 -24.65 19.79
CA PRO A 281 -25.37 -24.68 21.21
C PRO A 281 -24.44 -25.86 21.47
N PHE A 282 -23.15 -25.66 21.27
CA PHE A 282 -22.08 -26.55 21.74
C PHE A 282 -21.23 -25.81 22.79
N PRO A 283 -20.61 -26.51 23.75
CA PRO A 283 -20.26 -26.00 25.08
C PRO A 283 -19.28 -24.81 25.04
N PRO A 284 -19.17 -24.00 26.11
CA PRO A 284 -18.93 -22.57 26.06
C PRO A 284 -17.48 -22.25 25.71
N VAL A 285 -17.13 -22.38 24.45
CA VAL A 285 -15.98 -21.65 23.91
C VAL A 285 -16.45 -20.22 23.77
N ARG A 286 -15.90 -19.32 24.59
CA ARG A 286 -16.22 -17.89 24.69
C ARG A 286 -15.87 -17.11 23.40
N PHE A 287 -16.24 -17.59 22.23
CA PHE A 287 -16.18 -16.82 20.99
C PHE A 287 -17.41 -15.94 20.95
N ARG A 288 -17.35 -14.81 21.66
CA ARG A 288 -18.23 -13.69 21.35
C ARG A 288 -17.63 -13.06 20.09
N PRO A 289 -18.23 -13.18 18.90
CA PRO A 289 -17.67 -12.55 17.71
C PRO A 289 -17.72 -11.05 17.92
N VAL A 290 -16.56 -10.47 18.25
CA VAL A 290 -16.39 -9.03 18.34
C VAL A 290 -16.64 -8.51 16.93
N ARG A 291 -17.80 -7.89 16.71
CA ARG A 291 -18.17 -7.23 15.45
C ARG A 291 -17.40 -5.92 15.30
N THR A 292 -16.08 -5.98 15.33
CA THR A 292 -15.22 -4.83 15.08
C THR A 292 -14.63 -4.92 13.67
N PRO A 293 -14.40 -3.76 13.02
CA PRO A 293 -13.64 -3.70 11.77
C PRO A 293 -12.29 -4.43 11.84
N ALA A 294 -11.65 -4.43 13.02
CA ALA A 294 -10.42 -5.18 13.26
C ALA A 294 -10.59 -6.71 13.09
N ALA A 295 -11.71 -7.28 13.55
CA ALA A 295 -11.98 -8.71 13.37
C ALA A 295 -12.28 -9.06 11.91
N TRP A 296 -12.97 -8.18 11.19
CA TRP A 296 -13.21 -8.35 9.75
C TRP A 296 -11.90 -8.34 8.97
N LEU A 297 -11.04 -7.35 9.24
CA LEU A 297 -9.72 -7.21 8.64
C LEU A 297 -8.85 -8.45 8.92
N CYS A 298 -8.69 -8.82 10.20
CA CYS A 298 -7.85 -9.96 10.58
C CYS A 298 -8.35 -11.28 9.98
N THR A 299 -9.67 -11.50 9.97
CA THR A 299 -10.25 -12.70 9.36
C THR A 299 -10.04 -12.72 7.84
N GLY A 300 -10.25 -11.58 7.16
CA GLY A 300 -10.02 -11.47 5.71
C GLY A 300 -8.56 -11.71 5.35
N MET A 301 -7.63 -11.08 6.06
CA MET A 301 -6.19 -11.28 5.89
C MET A 301 -5.78 -12.73 6.14
N ALA A 302 -6.34 -13.39 7.16
CA ALA A 302 -6.10 -14.80 7.43
C ALA A 302 -6.63 -15.68 6.29
N ALA A 303 -7.81 -15.39 5.74
CA ALA A 303 -8.37 -16.12 4.61
C ALA A 303 -7.48 -15.99 3.35
N VAL A 304 -7.01 -14.77 3.05
CA VAL A 304 -6.07 -14.52 1.94
C VAL A 304 -4.75 -15.26 2.17
N THR A 305 -4.20 -15.21 3.38
CA THR A 305 -2.95 -15.90 3.74
C THR A 305 -3.08 -17.42 3.52
N LEU A 306 -4.16 -18.01 4.03
CA LEU A 306 -4.43 -19.44 3.83
C LEU A 306 -4.66 -19.78 2.35
N GLY A 307 -5.34 -18.91 1.60
CA GLY A 307 -5.57 -19.10 0.17
C GLY A 307 -4.27 -19.10 -0.64
N VAL A 308 -3.36 -18.18 -0.36
CA VAL A 308 -2.04 -18.12 -1.03
C VAL A 308 -1.21 -19.35 -0.71
N VAL A 309 -1.14 -19.75 0.57
CA VAL A 309 -0.38 -20.94 0.99
C VAL A 309 -0.97 -22.20 0.35
N ALA A 310 -2.29 -22.33 0.31
CA ALA A 310 -2.96 -23.48 -0.29
C ALA A 310 -2.79 -23.51 -1.82
N TYR A 311 -2.86 -22.35 -2.48
CA TYR A 311 -2.54 -22.21 -3.90
C TYR A 311 -1.09 -22.62 -4.20
N ALA A 312 -0.12 -22.10 -3.43
CA ALA A 312 1.29 -22.43 -3.58
C ALA A 312 1.55 -23.93 -3.39
N GLY A 313 0.93 -24.53 -2.38
CA GLY A 313 0.98 -25.98 -2.15
C GLY A 313 0.44 -26.75 -3.35
N MET A 314 -0.78 -26.43 -3.81
CA MET A 314 -1.36 -27.10 -4.98
C MET A 314 -0.50 -26.94 -6.23
N TYR A 315 0.02 -25.74 -6.49
CA TYR A 315 0.89 -25.47 -7.64
C TYR A 315 2.19 -26.29 -7.65
N LEU A 316 2.74 -26.62 -6.46
CA LEU A 316 3.96 -27.42 -6.35
C LEU A 316 3.72 -28.93 -6.49
N PHE A 317 2.49 -29.40 -6.30
CA PHE A 317 2.15 -30.83 -6.27
C PHE A 317 1.24 -31.31 -7.41
N ALA A 318 0.63 -30.40 -8.17
CA ALA A 318 -0.18 -30.69 -9.35
C ALA A 318 0.70 -30.76 -10.61
#